data_AF-A0A519C4Z0-F1
#
_entry.id   AF-A0A519C4Z0-F1
#
_cell.length_a   1.000
_cell.length_b   1.000
_cell.length_c   1.000
_cell.angle_alpha   90.00
_cell.angle_beta   90.00
_cell.angle_gamma   90.00
#
_symmetry.space_group_name_H-M   'P 1'
#
loop_
_entity.id
_entity.type
_entity.pdbx_description
1 polymer ?
#
loop_
_entity_poly.entity_id
_entity_poly.type
_entity_poly.pdbx_seq_one_letter_code
_entity_poly.pdbx_strand_id
1 'polypeptide(L)'
;MSLPTVSADDTDGDGVDDAQDDFPNDPCASKDTDGDGMPDSVMTNCGNAGVVAYTSFEDPFTISSVKYTDTGNQSVDRYLWNNVNEPHVEHTQTTGSEMGFTLYYESNGGVGLTDGDYFGTINYTGTVGNFTDGNNGYQMSDVDGITTLALDDGSYKKPTGNQQIISSYDL
;
A
#
# COMPACT_ATOMS: atom_id res chain seq x y z
N MET A 1 -1.20 43.53 -34.36
CA MET A 1 -1.89 42.67 -33.38
C MET A 1 -1.05 41.41 -33.26
N SER A 2 -0.42 41.17 -32.11
CA SER A 2 0.23 39.89 -31.84
C SER A 2 -0.86 38.94 -31.35
N LEU A 3 -1.01 37.80 -32.02
CA LEU A 3 -1.85 36.71 -31.51
C LEU A 3 -1.19 36.22 -30.20
N PRO A 4 -1.93 36.08 -29.09
CA PRO A 4 -1.40 35.34 -27.95
C PRO A 4 -1.30 33.87 -28.37
N THR A 5 -0.08 33.37 -28.52
CA THR A 5 0.16 31.93 -28.57
C THR A 5 0.13 31.44 -27.12
N VAL A 6 -1.06 31.19 -26.58
CA VAL A 6 -1.15 30.07 -25.64
C VAL A 6 -0.85 28.86 -26.53
N SER A 7 0.39 28.38 -26.45
CA SER A 7 0.67 27.00 -26.84
C SER A 7 -0.08 26.20 -25.78
N ALA A 8 -1.27 25.74 -26.14
CA ALA A 8 -1.87 24.59 -25.49
C ALA A 8 -1.00 23.41 -25.96
N ASP A 9 0.15 23.25 -25.31
CA ASP A 9 0.91 22.03 -25.46
C ASP A 9 0.06 20.96 -24.74
N ASP A 10 -0.28 19.91 -25.47
CA ASP A 10 -1.06 18.75 -25.04
C ASP A 10 -0.23 17.57 -25.54
N THR A 11 0.72 17.15 -24.68
CA THR A 11 1.85 16.31 -25.06
C THR A 11 1.41 14.88 -25.33
N ASP A 12 0.39 14.39 -24.64
CA ASP A 12 -0.13 13.03 -24.80
C ASP A 12 -1.45 12.95 -25.58
N GLY A 13 -2.12 14.07 -25.82
CA GLY A 13 -3.32 14.14 -26.65
C GLY A 13 -4.58 13.67 -25.93
N ASP A 14 -4.59 13.73 -24.60
CA ASP A 14 -5.74 13.36 -23.77
C ASP A 14 -6.86 14.44 -23.79
N GLY A 15 -6.52 15.64 -24.28
CA GLY A 15 -7.42 16.78 -24.42
C GLY A 15 -7.35 17.80 -23.28
N VAL A 16 -6.39 17.67 -22.37
CA VAL A 16 -6.04 18.64 -21.31
C VAL A 16 -4.68 19.27 -21.64
N ASP A 17 -4.56 20.59 -21.48
CA ASP A 17 -3.28 21.28 -21.70
C ASP A 17 -2.25 20.84 -20.63
N ASP A 18 -0.98 20.63 -21.00
CA ASP A 18 0.14 20.22 -20.12
C ASP A 18 0.27 21.06 -18.84
N ALA A 19 -0.17 22.32 -18.88
CA ALA A 19 -0.12 23.24 -17.73
C ALA A 19 -1.25 23.01 -16.70
N GLN A 20 -2.26 22.23 -17.07
CA GLN A 20 -3.45 21.89 -16.28
C GLN A 20 -3.62 20.37 -16.13
N ASP A 21 -2.67 19.60 -16.65
CA ASP A 21 -2.61 18.16 -16.63
C ASP A 21 -1.61 17.71 -15.56
N ASP A 22 -2.07 16.95 -14.57
CA ASP A 22 -1.22 16.39 -13.52
C ASP A 22 -0.33 15.24 -14.04
N PHE A 23 -0.65 14.67 -15.20
CA PHE A 23 0.09 13.61 -15.88
C PHE A 23 0.36 13.93 -17.37
N PRO A 24 1.19 14.95 -17.71
CA PRO A 24 1.36 15.46 -19.09
C PRO A 24 1.95 14.49 -20.15
N ASN A 25 2.16 13.22 -19.82
CA ASN A 25 2.67 12.20 -20.74
C ASN A 25 1.84 10.90 -20.67
N ASP A 26 0.74 10.88 -19.92
CA ASP A 26 -0.16 9.74 -19.80
C ASP A 26 -1.52 10.07 -20.43
N PRO A 27 -1.77 9.63 -21.68
CA PRO A 27 -3.02 9.91 -22.38
C PRO A 27 -4.26 9.26 -21.74
N CYS A 28 -4.09 8.57 -20.61
CA CYS A 28 -5.13 7.90 -19.86
C CYS A 28 -5.57 8.65 -18.61
N ALA A 29 -4.86 9.70 -18.19
CA ALA A 29 -5.00 10.33 -16.89
C ALA A 29 -4.66 11.82 -16.99
N SER A 30 -5.44 12.69 -16.34
CA SER A 30 -5.13 14.13 -16.34
C SER A 30 -5.35 14.88 -15.03
N LYS A 31 -5.82 14.19 -13.99
CA LYS A 31 -6.21 14.84 -12.73
C LYS A 31 -5.81 14.01 -11.52
N ASP A 32 -5.14 14.66 -10.58
CA ASP A 32 -4.72 14.14 -9.28
C ASP A 32 -5.11 15.19 -8.21
N THR A 33 -6.31 15.05 -7.64
CA THR A 33 -6.86 16.08 -6.74
C THR A 33 -6.08 16.21 -5.43
N ASP A 34 -5.53 15.11 -4.93
CA ASP A 34 -4.82 15.03 -3.65
C ASP A 34 -3.29 15.01 -3.78
N GLY A 35 -2.76 14.99 -5.00
CA GLY A 35 -1.33 15.04 -5.27
C GLY A 35 -0.61 13.76 -4.85
N ASP A 36 -1.31 12.62 -4.89
CA ASP A 36 -0.84 11.34 -4.41
C ASP A 36 -0.04 10.57 -5.50
N GLY A 37 -0.03 11.10 -6.72
CA GLY A 37 0.64 10.51 -7.87
C GLY A 37 -0.19 9.47 -8.61
N MET A 38 -1.46 9.28 -8.22
CA MET A 38 -2.45 8.42 -8.87
C MET A 38 -3.58 9.27 -9.48
N PRO A 39 -4.14 8.85 -10.62
CA PRO A 39 -5.21 9.61 -11.23
C PRO A 39 -6.54 9.43 -10.49
N ASP A 40 -7.28 10.53 -10.32
CA ASP A 40 -8.68 10.54 -9.86
C ASP A 40 -9.54 9.55 -10.68
N SER A 41 -9.26 9.45 -11.98
CA SER A 41 -9.95 8.57 -12.91
C SER A 41 -9.11 8.29 -14.15
N VAL A 42 -9.21 7.07 -14.67
CA VAL A 42 -8.58 6.65 -15.93
C VAL A 42 -9.60 6.70 -17.08
N MET A 43 -9.19 7.17 -18.25
CA MET A 43 -10.04 7.22 -19.45
C MET A 43 -10.57 5.83 -19.84
N THR A 44 -11.88 5.73 -20.12
CA THR A 44 -12.62 4.48 -20.32
C THR A 44 -12.15 3.61 -21.51
N ASN A 45 -11.46 4.21 -22.48
CA ASN A 45 -10.94 3.53 -23.67
C ASN A 45 -9.41 3.42 -23.69
N CYS A 46 -8.74 3.72 -22.57
CA CYS A 46 -7.32 3.43 -22.46
C CYS A 46 -7.07 1.92 -22.38
N GLY A 47 -6.20 1.44 -23.26
CA GLY A 47 -5.94 0.02 -23.46
C GLY A 47 -5.41 -0.64 -22.19
N ASN A 48 -6.12 -1.67 -21.73
CA ASN A 48 -6.03 -2.29 -20.41
C ASN A 48 -6.31 -1.28 -19.29
N ALA A 49 -7.46 -1.41 -18.64
CA ALA A 49 -7.55 -1.02 -17.23
C ALA A 49 -6.52 -1.86 -16.47
N GLY A 50 -5.28 -1.39 -16.47
CA GLY A 50 -4.14 -2.04 -15.86
C GLY A 50 -4.29 -2.05 -14.34
N VAL A 51 -3.37 -2.73 -13.69
CA VAL A 51 -3.19 -2.60 -12.24
C VAL A 51 -2.86 -1.14 -11.95
N VAL A 52 -3.82 -0.39 -11.42
CA VAL A 52 -3.66 1.04 -11.12
C VAL A 52 -2.83 1.27 -9.84
N ALA A 53 -2.77 0.26 -8.97
CA ALA A 53 -1.87 0.21 -7.84
C ALA A 53 -1.69 -1.23 -7.34
N TYR A 54 -0.52 -1.57 -6.82
CA TYR A 54 -0.26 -2.87 -6.22
C TYR A 54 0.77 -2.80 -5.11
N THR A 55 0.73 -3.76 -4.21
CA THR A 55 1.86 -4.13 -3.35
C THR A 55 2.02 -5.63 -3.49
N SER A 56 3.25 -6.11 -3.73
CA SER A 56 3.52 -7.54 -3.89
C SER A 56 4.06 -8.17 -2.61
N PHE A 57 4.43 -7.34 -1.63
CA PHE A 57 5.15 -7.72 -0.40
C PHE A 57 6.56 -8.28 -0.65
N GLU A 58 7.12 -8.08 -1.84
CA GLU A 58 8.47 -8.53 -2.19
C GLU A 58 9.57 -7.65 -1.58
N ASP A 59 9.31 -6.34 -1.42
CA ASP A 59 10.24 -5.36 -0.86
C ASP A 59 9.83 -4.85 0.52
N PRO A 60 9.61 -5.73 1.50
CA PRO A 60 10.29 -5.49 2.77
C PRO A 60 11.10 -6.68 3.27
N PHE A 61 12.04 -6.39 4.18
CA PHE A 61 12.90 -7.39 4.79
C PHE A 61 12.09 -8.55 5.38
N THR A 62 12.40 -9.75 4.90
CA THR A 62 11.62 -10.95 5.17
C THR A 62 12.52 -12.00 5.80
N ILE A 63 12.34 -12.29 7.09
CA ILE A 63 13.01 -13.40 7.76
C ILE A 63 12.04 -14.58 7.84
N SER A 64 12.47 -15.70 7.27
CA SER A 64 11.76 -16.97 7.35
C SER A 64 11.61 -17.46 8.79
N SER A 65 10.42 -17.94 9.15
CA SER A 65 10.15 -18.64 10.42
C SER A 65 10.37 -17.82 11.71
N VAL A 66 10.31 -16.48 11.62
CA VAL A 66 10.32 -15.60 12.78
C VAL A 66 8.91 -15.04 13.00
N LYS A 67 8.53 -14.89 14.27
CA LYS A 67 7.27 -14.30 14.70
C LYS A 67 7.46 -12.79 14.88
N TYR A 68 6.44 -12.01 14.55
CA TYR A 68 6.37 -10.60 14.91
C TYR A 68 5.83 -10.47 16.33
N THR A 69 6.46 -9.63 17.15
CA THR A 69 6.03 -9.36 18.54
C THR A 69 5.68 -7.88 18.69
N ASP A 70 4.41 -7.52 18.88
CA ASP A 70 4.05 -6.15 19.22
C ASP A 70 4.64 -5.77 20.58
N THR A 71 5.48 -4.73 20.60
CA THR A 71 6.09 -4.20 21.83
C THR A 71 5.21 -3.13 22.50
N GLY A 72 4.06 -2.82 21.90
CA GLY A 72 3.04 -1.94 22.40
C GLY A 72 2.24 -2.49 23.57
N ASN A 73 1.22 -1.73 23.97
CA ASN A 73 0.27 -2.16 25.00
C ASN A 73 -0.92 -2.85 24.31
N GLN A 74 -1.08 -4.15 24.56
CA GLN A 74 -2.16 -5.00 24.03
C GLN A 74 -3.58 -4.48 24.26
N SER A 75 -3.80 -3.60 25.24
CA SER A 75 -5.12 -3.03 25.56
C SER A 75 -5.40 -1.70 24.88
N VAL A 76 -4.54 -1.25 23.96
CA VAL A 76 -4.65 0.07 23.34
C VAL A 76 -4.50 -0.01 21.84
N ASP A 77 -5.54 0.42 21.13
CA ASP A 77 -5.56 0.53 19.67
C ASP A 77 -4.44 1.45 19.17
N ARG A 78 -3.73 1.02 18.13
CA ARG A 78 -2.52 1.71 17.65
C ARG A 78 -2.04 1.21 16.31
N TYR A 79 -1.23 2.03 15.68
CA TYR A 79 -0.38 1.57 14.59
C TYR A 79 0.74 0.65 15.10
N LEU A 80 1.00 -0.40 14.33
CA LEU A 80 2.14 -1.28 14.51
C LEU A 80 3.41 -0.66 13.90
N TRP A 81 4.57 -1.17 14.30
CA TRP A 81 5.88 -0.66 13.90
C TRP A 81 6.81 -1.81 13.57
N ASN A 82 7.71 -1.61 12.61
CA ASN A 82 8.71 -2.62 12.30
C ASN A 82 9.68 -2.81 13.47
N ASN A 83 9.89 -4.07 13.84
CA ASN A 83 10.91 -4.46 14.81
C ASN A 83 12.19 -4.89 14.10
N VAL A 84 13.32 -4.74 14.80
CA VAL A 84 14.61 -5.20 14.30
C VAL A 84 14.62 -6.73 14.26
N ASN A 85 14.94 -7.30 13.10
CA ASN A 85 15.03 -8.75 12.88
C ASN A 85 13.71 -9.53 13.05
N GLU A 86 12.58 -8.91 12.74
CA GLU A 86 11.27 -9.57 12.67
C GLU A 86 10.61 -9.31 11.32
N PRO A 87 9.53 -10.05 10.96
CA PRO A 87 8.70 -9.73 9.81
C PRO A 87 8.27 -8.26 9.82
N HIS A 88 8.24 -7.64 8.65
CA HIS A 88 7.75 -6.28 8.53
C HIS A 88 6.22 -6.25 8.58
N VAL A 89 5.70 -5.28 9.32
CA VAL A 89 4.27 -4.99 9.48
C VAL A 89 3.94 -3.59 8.96
N GLU A 90 4.93 -2.84 8.51
CA GLU A 90 4.74 -1.61 7.74
C GLU A 90 5.81 -1.52 6.66
N HIS A 91 5.47 -0.89 5.54
CA HIS A 91 6.40 -0.59 4.46
C HIS A 91 6.12 0.81 3.96
N THR A 92 7.18 1.61 3.85
CA THR A 92 7.12 2.88 3.13
C THR A 92 7.70 2.63 1.75
N GLN A 93 7.02 3.06 0.70
CA GLN A 93 7.53 3.00 -0.67
C GLN A 93 8.86 3.80 -0.75
N THR A 94 9.99 3.09 -0.64
CA THR A 94 11.32 3.69 -0.72
C THR A 94 11.95 3.51 -2.10
N THR A 95 11.51 2.50 -2.85
CA THR A 95 11.98 2.17 -4.20
C THR A 95 10.92 1.37 -4.95
N GLY A 96 10.73 1.64 -6.26
CA GLY A 96 9.84 0.85 -7.12
C GLY A 96 8.43 1.43 -7.27
N SER A 97 7.53 0.63 -7.85
CA SER A 97 6.14 0.99 -8.15
C SER A 97 5.13 0.37 -7.18
N GLU A 98 5.61 -0.23 -6.09
CA GLU A 98 4.75 -0.87 -5.08
C GLU A 98 4.27 0.12 -4.04
N MET A 99 2.99 0.10 -3.74
CA MET A 99 2.44 0.88 -2.64
C MET A 99 3.06 0.46 -1.31
N GLY A 100 3.30 1.47 -0.47
CA GLY A 100 3.51 1.26 0.95
C GLY A 100 2.29 0.63 1.61
N PHE A 101 2.45 0.17 2.84
CA PHE A 101 1.35 -0.27 3.65
C PHE A 101 1.61 0.01 5.12
N THR A 102 0.53 0.23 5.87
CA THR A 102 0.56 0.38 7.31
C THR A 102 -0.48 -0.52 7.97
N LEU A 103 -0.18 -0.91 9.21
CA LEU A 103 -1.04 -1.78 10.01
C LEU A 103 -1.55 -1.04 11.24
N TYR A 104 -2.85 -1.16 11.49
CA TYR A 104 -3.51 -0.69 12.70
C TYR A 104 -4.09 -1.88 13.46
N TYR A 105 -3.76 -1.97 14.74
CA TYR A 105 -4.30 -2.95 15.68
C TYR A 105 -5.41 -2.32 16.52
N GLU A 106 -6.52 -3.03 16.67
CA GLU A 106 -7.61 -2.74 17.60
C GLU A 106 -7.74 -3.87 18.62
N SER A 107 -7.73 -3.51 19.90
CA SER A 107 -7.78 -4.46 21.00
C SER A 107 -9.18 -5.02 21.20
N ASN A 108 -9.28 -6.34 21.34
CA ASN A 108 -10.49 -7.01 21.83
C ASN A 108 -10.38 -7.41 23.32
N GLY A 109 -9.40 -6.85 24.05
CA GLY A 109 -9.13 -7.21 25.44
C GLY A 109 -8.31 -8.48 25.64
N GLY A 110 -7.78 -9.06 24.56
CA GLY A 110 -6.85 -10.20 24.55
C GLY A 110 -5.38 -9.80 24.72
N VAL A 111 -4.48 -10.70 24.36
CA VAL A 111 -3.02 -10.45 24.31
C VAL A 111 -2.59 -9.83 22.98
N GLY A 112 -3.44 -9.89 21.94
CA GLY A 112 -3.14 -9.33 20.63
C GLY A 112 -1.85 -9.93 20.08
N LEU A 113 -1.04 -9.09 19.43
CA LEU A 113 0.22 -9.53 18.83
C LEU A 113 1.41 -9.55 19.81
N THR A 114 1.18 -9.41 21.12
CA THR A 114 2.26 -9.18 22.10
C THR A 114 2.94 -10.46 22.60
N ASP A 115 2.36 -11.63 22.34
CA ASP A 115 2.93 -12.95 22.67
C ASP A 115 3.65 -13.61 21.49
N GLY A 116 3.64 -12.93 20.33
CA GLY A 116 4.46 -13.22 19.19
C GLY A 116 3.77 -14.15 18.20
N ASP A 117 3.47 -13.63 17.02
CA ASP A 117 2.63 -14.30 16.03
C ASP A 117 3.26 -14.41 14.67
N TYR A 118 2.75 -15.36 13.89
CA TYR A 118 3.09 -15.42 12.47
C TYR A 118 2.32 -14.33 11.73
N PHE A 119 2.84 -13.12 11.82
CA PHE A 119 2.23 -11.89 11.35
C PHE A 119 3.26 -11.02 10.62
N GLY A 120 2.89 -10.44 9.49
CA GLY A 120 3.79 -9.60 8.66
C GLY A 120 4.25 -10.28 7.36
N THR A 121 5.29 -9.73 6.74
CA THR A 121 5.86 -10.27 5.50
C THR A 121 6.61 -11.58 5.70
N ILE A 122 6.39 -12.54 4.81
CA ILE A 122 6.94 -13.90 4.88
C ILE A 122 7.49 -14.38 3.54
N ASN A 123 8.49 -15.26 3.57
CA ASN A 123 9.06 -15.93 2.38
C ASN A 123 8.93 -17.45 2.46
N TYR A 124 8.11 -17.95 3.39
CA TYR A 124 7.97 -19.37 3.69
C TYR A 124 6.50 -19.82 3.61
N THR A 125 6.19 -20.57 2.57
CA THR A 125 4.84 -21.09 2.26
C THR A 125 4.63 -22.53 2.73
N GLY A 126 5.66 -23.19 3.29
CA GLY A 126 5.65 -24.65 3.50
C GLY A 126 5.55 -25.48 2.21
N THR A 127 5.47 -24.87 1.02
CA THR A 127 5.44 -25.53 -0.30
C THR A 127 5.92 -24.55 -1.38
N VAL A 128 7.02 -24.87 -2.06
CA VAL A 128 7.63 -24.01 -3.09
C VAL A 128 6.65 -23.71 -4.24
N GLY A 129 6.49 -22.43 -4.61
CA GLY A 129 5.74 -22.00 -5.81
C GLY A 129 4.30 -21.52 -5.60
N ASN A 130 3.91 -21.15 -4.37
CA ASN A 130 2.53 -20.74 -4.06
C ASN A 130 2.26 -19.23 -4.08
N PHE A 131 3.28 -18.37 -4.19
CA PHE A 131 3.05 -16.95 -4.42
C PHE A 131 2.88 -16.74 -5.92
N THR A 132 1.70 -16.25 -6.33
CA THR A 132 1.36 -16.04 -7.74
C THR A 132 2.28 -15.03 -8.42
N ASP A 133 2.86 -14.09 -7.65
CA ASP A 133 3.64 -12.96 -8.16
C ASP A 133 5.00 -12.77 -7.46
N GLY A 134 5.66 -13.82 -6.98
CA GLY A 134 7.01 -13.68 -6.44
C GLY A 134 7.51 -14.74 -5.46
N ASN A 135 8.36 -14.31 -4.52
CA ASN A 135 9.07 -15.12 -3.53
C ASN A 135 8.54 -14.93 -2.10
N ASN A 136 7.79 -13.86 -1.86
CA ASN A 136 7.28 -13.41 -0.57
C ASN A 136 5.75 -13.25 -0.61
N GLY A 137 5.17 -13.00 0.56
CA GLY A 137 3.76 -12.65 0.73
C GLY A 137 3.50 -12.09 2.13
N TYR A 138 2.23 -11.89 2.47
CA TYR A 138 1.83 -11.37 3.78
C TYR A 138 1.04 -12.41 4.57
N GLN A 139 1.36 -12.58 5.86
CA GLN A 139 0.66 -13.46 6.78
C GLN A 139 -0.06 -12.67 7.86
N MET A 140 -1.32 -13.02 8.12
CA MET A 140 -2.15 -12.50 9.21
C MET A 140 -2.74 -13.68 9.99
N SER A 141 -1.99 -14.21 10.96
CA SER A 141 -2.41 -15.35 11.79
C SER A 141 -2.39 -14.96 13.26
N ASP A 142 -3.32 -15.51 14.05
CA ASP A 142 -3.34 -15.44 15.52
C ASP A 142 -3.34 -14.00 16.06
N VAL A 143 -4.27 -13.17 15.56
CA VAL A 143 -4.23 -11.72 15.81
C VAL A 143 -4.82 -11.32 17.17
N ASP A 144 -5.56 -12.21 17.85
CA ASP A 144 -6.22 -11.99 19.15
C ASP A 144 -6.77 -10.55 19.33
N GLY A 145 -7.51 -10.11 18.32
CA GLY A 145 -7.90 -8.72 18.09
C GLY A 145 -8.26 -8.50 16.62
N ILE A 146 -8.25 -7.24 16.19
CA ILE A 146 -8.44 -6.88 14.79
C ILE A 146 -7.18 -6.20 14.29
N THR A 147 -6.67 -6.65 13.16
CA THR A 147 -5.66 -5.90 12.41
C THR A 147 -6.23 -5.46 11.07
N THR A 148 -6.00 -4.19 10.79
CA THR A 148 -6.35 -3.56 9.53
C THR A 148 -5.06 -3.26 8.79
N LEU A 149 -4.85 -3.95 7.67
CA LEU A 149 -3.85 -3.57 6.69
C LEU A 149 -4.47 -2.55 5.76
N ALA A 150 -3.73 -1.47 5.55
CA ALA A 150 -4.09 -0.48 4.57
C ALA A 150 -2.90 -0.12 3.69
N LEU A 151 -3.21 0.07 2.42
CA LEU A 151 -2.24 0.45 1.39
C LEU A 151 -2.11 1.97 1.40
N ASP A 152 -0.87 2.45 1.31
CA ASP A 152 -0.56 3.87 1.27
C ASP A 152 -1.04 4.48 -0.05
N ASP A 153 -1.56 5.72 -0.01
CA ASP A 153 -2.08 6.45 -1.17
C ASP A 153 -0.98 7.10 -2.04
N GLY A 154 0.28 7.12 -1.60
CA GLY A 154 1.37 7.80 -2.30
C GLY A 154 2.05 8.88 -1.47
N SER A 155 1.48 9.23 -0.31
CA SER A 155 2.12 10.06 0.70
C SER A 155 2.19 9.31 2.03
N TYR A 156 3.39 8.90 2.47
CA TYR A 156 3.59 8.31 3.81
C TYR A 156 3.04 9.25 4.89
N LYS A 157 1.83 8.96 5.35
CA LYS A 157 1.19 9.51 6.53
C LYS A 157 0.40 8.38 7.14
N LYS A 158 0.68 8.08 8.42
CA LYS A 158 -0.19 7.18 9.18
C LYS A 158 -1.65 7.65 9.00
N PRO A 159 -2.52 6.81 8.44
CA PRO A 159 -3.74 7.27 7.80
C PRO A 159 -4.73 7.92 8.78
N THR A 160 -5.51 8.89 8.28
CA THR A 160 -6.62 9.51 9.02
C THR A 160 -7.93 9.51 8.21
N GLY A 161 -7.97 8.77 7.09
CA GLY A 161 -9.05 8.80 6.09
C GLY A 161 -9.49 7.42 5.60
N ASN A 162 -10.28 7.41 4.51
CA ASN A 162 -10.82 6.20 3.90
C ASN A 162 -9.72 5.43 3.16
N GLN A 163 -9.66 4.12 3.35
CA GLN A 163 -8.58 3.26 2.85
C GLN A 163 -9.16 2.04 2.15
N GLN A 164 -8.41 1.45 1.21
CA GLN A 164 -8.66 0.07 0.83
C GLN A 164 -8.25 -0.83 1.99
N ILE A 165 -9.23 -1.53 2.55
CA ILE A 165 -9.09 -2.26 3.82
C ILE A 165 -9.05 -3.75 3.55
N ILE A 166 -7.95 -4.39 3.97
CA ILE A 166 -7.91 -5.84 4.17
C ILE A 166 -7.88 -6.06 5.67
N SER A 167 -9.01 -6.51 6.23
CA SER A 167 -9.12 -6.82 7.66
C SER A 167 -9.15 -8.34 7.85
N SER A 168 -8.39 -8.84 8.83
CA SER A 168 -8.54 -10.22 9.31
C SER A 168 -9.09 -10.21 10.74
N TYR A 169 -9.99 -11.15 11.01
CA TYR A 169 -10.59 -11.40 12.32
C TYR A 169 -10.52 -12.91 12.59
N ASP A 170 -10.07 -13.29 13.79
CA ASP A 170 -10.23 -14.64 14.31
C ASP A 170 -11.22 -14.60 15.48
N LEU A 171 -12.08 -15.63 15.60
CA LEU A 171 -13.20 -15.69 16.57
C LEU A 171 -12.85 -16.43 17.86
#